data_AF-A0A948GJK7-F1
#
_entry.id   AF-A0A948GJK7-F1
#
_cell.length_a   1.000
_cell.length_b   1.000
_cell.length_c   1.000
_cell.angle_alpha   90.00
_cell.angle_beta   90.00
_cell.angle_gamma   90.00
#
_symmetry.space_group_name_H-M   'P 1'
#
loop_
_entity.id
_entity.type
_entity.pdbx_description
1 polymer ?
#
loop_
_entity_poly.entity_id
_entity_poly.type
_entity_poly.pdbx_seq_one_letter_code
_entity_poly.pdbx_strand_id
1 'polypeptide(L)'
;MKIRYLVAWLVLLAVAMLNGALREFTFGKYVSELAAHQLSCLIGILLFAVVIRQYVRLWPPVSAQQAWHIGLFWMVLTVVFEFLFFHYVAGHPWQVLLANYDMSAGRLWPLILIWVAVAPYVFSRFSRQGGR
;
A
#
# COMPACT_ATOMS: atom_id res chain seq x y z
N MET A 1 18.78 10.12 -5.10
CA MET A 1 17.65 9.46 -5.81
C MET A 1 17.01 8.34 -4.99
N LYS A 2 17.77 7.36 -4.49
CA LYS A 2 17.24 6.19 -3.75
C LYS A 2 16.62 6.52 -2.38
N ILE A 3 17.18 7.47 -1.62
CA ILE A 3 16.65 7.88 -0.30
C ILE A 3 15.20 8.38 -0.37
N ARG A 4 14.81 9.03 -1.48
CA ARG A 4 13.45 9.54 -1.69
C ARG A 4 12.43 8.41 -1.83
N TYR A 5 12.83 7.26 -2.40
CA TYR A 5 11.97 6.07 -2.47
C TYR A 5 11.71 5.52 -1.07
N LEU A 6 12.74 5.47 -0.24
CA LEU A 6 12.62 5.00 1.13
C LEU A 6 11.75 5.93 1.97
N VAL A 7 11.99 7.25 1.89
CA VAL A 7 11.17 8.24 2.61
C VAL A 7 9.70 8.17 2.19
N ALA A 8 9.42 8.07 0.90
CA ALA A 8 8.05 7.92 0.42
C ALA A 8 7.40 6.62 0.90
N TRP A 9 8.15 5.52 0.92
CA TRP A 9 7.69 4.27 1.49
C TRP A 9 7.38 4.38 2.99
N LEU A 10 8.22 5.08 3.76
CA LEU A 10 7.96 5.34 5.18
C LEU A 10 6.66 6.15 5.39
N VAL A 11 6.38 7.10 4.50
CA VAL A 11 5.09 7.82 4.51
C VAL A 11 3.93 6.88 4.20
N LEU A 12 4.06 6.00 3.19
CA LEU A 12 3.04 4.98 2.89
C LEU A 12 2.83 4.04 4.09
N LEU A 13 3.90 3.63 4.76
CA LEU A 13 3.85 2.81 5.96
C LEU A 13 3.10 3.52 7.10
N ALA A 14 3.42 4.78 7.37
CA ALA A 14 2.72 5.57 8.37
C ALA A 14 1.22 5.70 8.05
N VAL A 15 0.88 5.96 6.77
CA VAL A 15 -0.52 5.99 6.31
C VAL A 15 -1.20 4.64 6.49
N ALA A 16 -0.51 3.53 6.23
CA ALA A 16 -1.04 2.19 6.43
C ALA A 16 -1.38 1.93 7.90
N MET A 17 -0.46 2.29 8.81
CA MET A 17 -0.65 2.15 10.25
C MET A 17 -1.82 3.01 10.75
N LEU A 18 -1.93 4.26 10.27
CA LEU A 18 -3.05 5.13 10.59
C LEU A 18 -4.39 4.58 10.08
N ASN A 19 -4.41 4.00 8.87
CA ASN A 19 -5.61 3.38 8.32
C ASN A 19 -6.02 2.13 9.11
N GLY A 20 -5.05 1.31 9.54
CA GLY A 20 -5.29 0.17 10.42
C GLY A 20 -5.83 0.58 11.79
N ALA A 21 -5.22 1.61 12.40
CA ALA A 21 -5.68 2.18 13.66
C ALA A 21 -7.09 2.79 13.52
N LEU A 22 -7.36 3.51 12.44
CA LEU A 22 -8.68 4.06 12.15
C LEU A 22 -9.73 2.95 12.11
N ARG A 23 -9.46 1.85 11.38
CA ARG A 23 -10.34 0.68 11.35
C ARG A 23 -10.61 0.14 12.75
N GLU A 24 -9.56 -0.13 13.52
CA GLU A 24 -9.64 -0.76 14.84
C GLU A 24 -10.40 0.09 15.86
N PHE A 25 -10.12 1.40 15.88
CA PHE A 25 -10.66 2.29 16.90
C PHE A 25 -12.01 2.90 16.55
N THR A 26 -12.42 2.87 15.27
CA THR A 26 -13.67 3.50 14.78
C THR A 26 -14.66 2.50 14.20
N PHE A 27 -14.77 2.39 12.88
CA PHE A 27 -15.83 1.66 12.19
C PHE A 27 -15.75 0.15 12.35
N GLY A 28 -14.56 -0.42 12.64
CA GLY A 28 -14.39 -1.85 12.89
C GLY A 28 -15.20 -2.36 14.09
N LYS A 29 -15.62 -1.49 15.00
CA LYS A 29 -16.48 -1.84 16.15
C LYS A 29 -17.95 -2.03 15.78
N TYR A 30 -18.37 -1.56 14.61
CA TYR A 30 -19.79 -1.51 14.22
C TYR A 30 -20.12 -2.42 13.02
N VAL A 31 -19.12 -3.06 12.41
CA VAL A 31 -19.29 -3.95 11.26
C VAL A 31 -18.52 -5.26 11.46
N SER A 32 -18.79 -6.27 10.64
CA SER A 32 -18.04 -7.53 10.70
C SER A 32 -16.55 -7.33 10.36
N GLU A 33 -15.68 -8.23 10.86
CA GLU A 33 -14.22 -8.18 10.60
C GLU A 33 -13.92 -8.09 9.10
N LEU A 34 -14.60 -8.91 8.29
CA LEU A 34 -14.45 -8.92 6.84
C LEU A 34 -14.87 -7.57 6.22
N ALA A 35 -16.02 -7.02 6.60
CA ALA A 35 -16.49 -5.73 6.08
C ALA A 35 -15.57 -4.58 6.50
N ALA A 36 -15.10 -4.59 7.75
CA ALA A 36 -14.13 -3.61 8.26
C ALA A 36 -12.83 -3.68 7.47
N HIS A 37 -12.35 -4.90 7.17
CA HIS A 37 -11.15 -5.09 6.37
C HIS A 37 -11.34 -4.60 4.95
N GLN A 38 -12.45 -4.91 4.29
CA GLN A 38 -12.74 -4.48 2.92
C GLN A 38 -12.85 -2.96 2.82
N LEU A 39 -13.58 -2.32 3.75
CA LEU A 39 -13.71 -0.86 3.80
C LEU A 39 -12.34 -0.20 4.05
N SER A 40 -11.56 -0.74 4.99
CA SER A 40 -10.20 -0.27 5.26
C SER A 40 -9.28 -0.43 4.04
N CYS A 41 -9.44 -1.50 3.23
CA CYS A 41 -8.71 -1.64 1.99
C CYS A 41 -9.08 -0.57 0.96
N LEU A 42 -10.37 -0.26 0.80
CA LEU A 42 -10.82 0.81 -0.10
C LEU A 42 -10.26 2.18 0.33
N ILE A 43 -10.35 2.50 1.62
CA ILE A 43 -9.77 3.72 2.19
C ILE A 43 -8.26 3.73 1.95
N GLY A 44 -7.57 2.62 2.23
CA GLY A 44 -6.13 2.47 2.02
C GLY A 44 -5.71 2.72 0.57
N ILE A 45 -6.44 2.16 -0.41
CA ILE A 45 -6.19 2.39 -1.84
C ILE A 45 -6.28 3.88 -2.18
N LEU A 46 -7.32 4.58 -1.69
CA LEU A 46 -7.51 6.00 -1.93
C LEU A 46 -6.41 6.85 -1.28
N LEU A 47 -6.06 6.57 -0.02
CA LEU A 47 -5.00 7.28 0.69
C LEU A 47 -3.63 7.08 0.00
N PHE A 48 -3.33 5.84 -0.37
CA PHE A 48 -2.10 5.53 -1.12
C PHE A 48 -2.11 6.18 -2.50
N ALA A 49 -3.26 6.23 -3.19
CA ALA A 49 -3.38 6.92 -4.45
C ALA A 49 -2.98 8.40 -4.33
N VAL A 50 -3.44 9.09 -3.29
CA VAL A 50 -3.07 10.49 -3.01
C VAL A 50 -1.57 10.61 -2.76
N VAL A 51 -1.00 9.81 -1.86
CA VAL A 51 0.43 9.88 -1.52
C VAL A 51 1.31 9.60 -2.73
N ILE A 52 1.03 8.52 -3.47
CA ILE A 52 1.81 8.12 -4.64
C ILE A 52 1.67 9.16 -5.76
N ARG A 53 0.48 9.72 -5.99
CA ARG A 53 0.28 10.79 -6.97
C ARG A 53 1.10 12.03 -6.62
N GLN A 54 1.09 12.47 -5.37
CA GLN A 54 1.89 13.62 -4.95
C GLN A 54 3.39 13.34 -5.09
N TYR A 55 3.84 12.14 -4.70
CA TYR A 55 5.21 11.70 -4.91
C TYR A 55 5.63 11.79 -6.38
N VAL A 56 4.82 11.23 -7.29
CA VAL A 56 5.09 11.25 -8.73
C VAL A 56 5.06 12.67 -9.31
N ARG A 57 4.23 13.57 -8.78
CA ARG A 57 4.21 14.98 -9.22
C ARG A 57 5.46 15.75 -8.79
N LEU A 58 5.92 15.53 -7.56
CA LEU A 58 7.10 16.19 -7.00
C LEU A 58 8.41 15.64 -7.60
N TRP A 59 8.44 14.32 -7.86
CA TRP A 59 9.61 13.62 -8.38
C TRP A 59 9.20 12.65 -9.50
N PRO A 60 8.88 13.18 -10.69
CA PRO A 60 8.42 12.37 -11.82
C PRO A 60 9.47 11.33 -12.23
N PRO A 61 9.10 10.05 -12.40
CA PRO A 61 9.98 9.04 -12.94
C PRO A 61 10.43 9.38 -14.37
N VAL A 62 11.74 9.27 -14.63
CA VAL A 62 12.39 9.55 -15.91
C VAL A 62 11.94 8.58 -17.00
N SER A 63 11.52 7.37 -16.65
CA SER A 63 10.99 6.37 -17.59
C SER A 63 9.85 5.54 -16.98
N ALA A 64 9.10 4.85 -17.85
CA ALA A 64 8.10 3.87 -17.42
C ALA A 64 8.71 2.74 -16.58
N GLN A 65 9.89 2.25 -17.00
CA GLN A 65 10.64 1.22 -16.29
C GLN A 65 11.01 1.66 -14.87
N GLN A 66 11.44 2.92 -14.70
CA GLN A 66 11.75 3.45 -13.39
C GLN A 66 10.51 3.52 -12.48
N ALA A 67 9.34 3.87 -13.02
CA ALA A 67 8.10 3.89 -12.24
C ALA A 67 7.74 2.49 -11.71
N TRP A 68 7.88 1.46 -12.55
CA TRP A 68 7.70 0.06 -12.13
C TRP A 68 8.70 -0.37 -11.07
N HIS A 69 9.99 -0.02 -11.22
CA HIS A 69 10.99 -0.32 -10.19
C HIS A 69 10.66 0.32 -8.84
N ILE A 70 10.17 1.56 -8.83
CA ILE A 70 9.75 2.23 -7.59
C ILE A 70 8.59 1.47 -6.92
N GLY A 71 7.56 1.14 -7.70
CA GLY A 71 6.40 0.42 -7.19
C GLY A 71 6.73 -0.99 -6.68
N LEU A 72 7.49 -1.76 -7.46
CA LEU A 72 7.93 -3.10 -7.05
C LEU A 72 8.83 -3.06 -5.82
N PHE A 73 9.72 -2.07 -5.73
CA PHE A 73 10.54 -1.87 -4.54
C PHE A 73 9.68 -1.60 -3.31
N TRP A 74 8.69 -0.72 -3.40
CA TRP A 74 7.75 -0.47 -2.31
C TRP A 74 6.93 -1.68 -1.93
N MET A 75 6.42 -2.42 -2.91
CA MET A 75 5.67 -3.65 -2.67
C MET A 75 6.51 -4.68 -1.91
N VAL A 76 7.76 -4.92 -2.34
CA VAL A 76 8.68 -5.83 -1.65
C VAL A 76 8.96 -5.37 -0.23
N LEU A 77 9.23 -4.08 -0.01
CA LEU A 77 9.42 -3.55 1.34
C LEU A 77 8.17 -3.73 2.21
N THR A 78 6.98 -3.54 1.67
CA THR A 78 5.71 -3.72 2.40
C THR A 78 5.50 -5.18 2.80
N VAL A 79 5.74 -6.13 1.88
CA VAL A 79 5.63 -7.57 2.19
C VAL A 79 6.68 -7.97 3.23
N VAL A 80 7.94 -7.56 3.04
CA VAL A 80 9.01 -7.85 4.00
C VAL A 80 8.68 -7.25 5.37
N PHE A 81 8.21 -6.00 5.43
CA PHE A 81 7.78 -5.37 6.67
C PHE A 81 6.63 -6.13 7.32
N GLU A 82 5.59 -6.51 6.57
CA GLU A 82 4.44 -7.26 7.08
C GLU A 82 4.90 -8.54 7.77
N PHE A 83 5.66 -9.38 7.07
CA PHE A 83 6.11 -10.64 7.63
C PHE A 83 7.09 -10.43 8.78
N LEU A 84 8.06 -9.51 8.67
CA LEU A 84 9.02 -9.30 9.75
C LEU A 84 8.37 -8.70 11.00
N PHE A 85 7.59 -7.64 10.83
CA PHE A 85 6.97 -6.93 11.95
C PHE A 85 5.89 -7.80 12.60
N PHE A 86 4.94 -8.33 11.84
CA PHE A 86 3.84 -9.06 12.46
C PHE A 86 4.26 -10.43 12.98
N HIS A 87 5.24 -11.09 12.34
CA HIS A 87 5.73 -12.37 12.88
C HIS A 87 6.62 -12.18 14.11
N TYR A 88 7.67 -11.34 14.02
CA TYR A 88 8.66 -11.25 15.08
C TYR A 88 8.30 -10.23 16.18
N VAL A 89 7.54 -9.18 15.87
CA VAL A 89 7.17 -8.14 16.86
C VAL A 89 5.76 -8.38 17.41
N ALA A 90 4.78 -8.66 16.55
CA ALA A 90 3.40 -8.92 16.99
C ALA A 90 3.12 -10.39 17.34
N GLY A 91 4.06 -11.31 17.06
CA GLY A 91 3.94 -12.73 17.40
C GLY A 91 2.90 -13.51 16.57
N HIS A 92 2.47 -12.98 15.42
CA HIS A 92 1.50 -13.66 14.58
C HIS A 92 2.12 -14.86 13.86
N PRO A 93 1.47 -16.04 13.85
CA PRO A 93 1.96 -17.19 13.13
C PRO A 93 1.85 -16.96 11.60
N TRP A 94 2.74 -17.58 10.84
CA TRP A 94 2.78 -17.45 9.37
C TRP A 94 1.44 -17.75 8.71
N GLN A 95 0.69 -18.71 9.23
CA GLN A 95 -0.63 -19.10 8.72
C GLN A 95 -1.63 -17.94 8.79
N VAL A 96 -1.58 -17.12 9.85
CA VAL A 96 -2.46 -15.94 9.99
C VAL A 96 -2.08 -14.87 8.98
N LEU A 97 -0.78 -14.66 8.74
CA LEU A 97 -0.31 -13.70 7.74
C LEU A 97 -0.67 -14.16 6.32
N LEU A 98 -0.47 -15.44 6.01
CA LEU A 98 -0.83 -16.02 4.72
C LEU A 98 -2.34 -16.00 4.48
N ALA A 99 -3.16 -16.12 5.53
CA ALA A 99 -4.61 -16.01 5.40
C ALA A 99 -5.03 -14.66 4.81
N ASN A 100 -4.29 -13.56 5.06
CA ASN A 100 -4.58 -12.25 4.46
C ASN A 100 -4.52 -12.24 2.93
N TYR A 101 -3.81 -13.20 2.33
CA TYR A 101 -3.68 -13.34 0.88
C TYR A 101 -4.81 -14.16 0.24
N ASP A 102 -5.69 -14.76 1.04
CA ASP A 102 -6.81 -15.55 0.53
C ASP A 102 -7.95 -14.64 0.01
N MET A 103 -7.90 -14.35 -1.29
CA MET A 103 -8.96 -13.61 -1.97
C MET A 103 -10.28 -14.39 -2.06
N SER A 104 -10.25 -15.73 -1.98
CA SER A 104 -11.47 -16.54 -1.98
C SER A 104 -12.27 -16.38 -0.69
N ALA A 105 -11.58 -16.09 0.41
CA ALA A 105 -12.18 -15.67 1.68
C ALA A 105 -12.61 -14.19 1.70
N GLY A 106 -12.52 -13.47 0.57
CA GLY A 106 -12.92 -12.07 0.45
C GLY A 106 -11.91 -11.06 1.01
N ARG A 107 -10.69 -11.48 1.33
CA ARG A 107 -9.63 -10.58 1.81
C ARG A 107 -8.98 -9.85 0.65
N LEU A 108 -8.92 -8.53 0.76
CA LEU A 108 -8.49 -7.64 -0.33
C LEU A 108 -7.06 -7.13 -0.17
N TRP A 109 -6.29 -7.66 0.78
CA TRP A 109 -4.91 -7.25 1.01
C TRP A 109 -4.01 -7.34 -0.25
N PRO A 110 -4.09 -8.41 -1.07
CA PRO A 110 -3.32 -8.47 -2.32
C PRO A 110 -3.60 -7.30 -3.28
N LEU A 111 -4.82 -6.74 -3.27
CA LEU A 111 -5.14 -5.58 -4.11
C LEU A 111 -4.37 -4.33 -3.69
N ILE A 112 -4.10 -4.15 -2.39
CA ILE A 112 -3.26 -3.04 -1.91
C ILE A 112 -1.83 -3.22 -2.42
N LEU A 113 -1.28 -4.44 -2.35
CA LEU A 113 0.09 -4.71 -2.82
C LEU A 113 0.22 -4.47 -4.33
N ILE A 114 -0.74 -4.96 -5.11
CA ILE A 114 -0.83 -4.69 -6.56
C ILE A 114 -0.93 -3.18 -6.79
N TRP A 115 -1.77 -2.47 -6.04
CA TRP A 115 -1.93 -1.03 -6.18
C TRP A 115 -0.64 -0.27 -5.89
N VAL A 116 0.09 -0.61 -4.82
CA VAL A 116 1.40 -0.02 -4.49
C VAL A 116 2.41 -0.25 -5.61
N ALA A 117 2.39 -1.43 -6.25
CA ALA A 117 3.27 -1.74 -7.37
C ALA A 117 2.91 -0.97 -8.66
N VAL A 118 1.63 -0.83 -8.96
CA VAL A 118 1.13 -0.31 -10.25
C VAL A 118 0.94 1.22 -10.24
N ALA A 119 0.54 1.81 -9.12
CA ALA A 119 0.16 3.21 -9.03
C ALA A 119 1.25 4.21 -9.49
N PRO A 120 2.56 4.03 -9.20
CA PRO A 120 3.58 4.94 -9.69
C PRO A 120 3.62 5.00 -11.21
N TYR A 121 3.47 3.86 -11.89
CA TYR A 121 3.41 3.80 -13.35
C TYR A 121 2.18 4.53 -13.87
N VAL A 122 1.00 4.22 -13.31
CA VAL A 122 -0.28 4.82 -13.69
C VAL A 122 -0.22 6.35 -13.59
N PHE A 123 0.21 6.89 -12.45
CA PHE A 123 0.30 8.33 -12.29
C PHE A 123 1.41 8.96 -13.14
N SER A 124 2.50 8.25 -13.42
CA SER A 124 3.55 8.78 -14.31
C SER A 124 3.07 8.93 -15.76
N ARG A 125 2.14 8.06 -16.20
CA ARG A 125 1.54 8.14 -17.55
C ARG A 125 0.56 9.30 -17.64
N PHE A 126 -0.28 9.51 -16.64
CA PHE A 126 -1.20 10.65 -16.60
C PHE A 126 -0.48 12.00 -16.55
N SER A 127 0.59 12.13 -15.75
CA SER A 127 1.37 13.38 -15.67
C SER A 127 2.09 13.75 -16.96
N ARG A 128 2.41 12.77 -17.82
CA ARG A 128 3.02 13.02 -19.15
C ARG A 128 2.01 13.42 -20.23
N GLN A 129 0.74 13.07 -20.06
CA GLN A 129 -0.30 13.39 -21.04
C GLN A 129 -0.92 14.78 -20.80
N GLY A 130 -0.95 15.27 -19.56
CA GLY A 130 -1.48 16.60 -19.21
C GLY A 130 -0.51 17.78 -19.42
N GLY A 131 0.62 17.56 -20.09
CA GLY A 131 1.62 18.59 -20.43
C GLY A 131 1.74 18.86 -21.93
N ARG A 132 0.70 18.55 -22.72
CA ARG A 132 0.56 18.95 -24.12
C ARG A 132 -0.54 19.99 -24.24
#